data_AF-A0A6L8GF13-F1
#
_entry.id   AF-A0A6L8GF13-F1
#
_cell.length_a   1.000
_cell.length_b   1.000
_cell.length_c   1.000
_cell.angle_alpha   90.00
_cell.angle_beta   90.00
_cell.angle_gamma   90.00
#
_symmetry.space_group_name_H-M   'P 1'
#
loop_
_entity.id
_entity.type
_entity.pdbx_description
1 polymer ?
#
loop_
_entity_poly.entity_id
_entity_poly.type
_entity_poly.pdbx_seq_one_letter_code
_entity_poly.pdbx_strand_id
1 'polypeptide(L)'
;MAWPATPVAVLLALALPAASQQAAAPVAPPVVVEAADPLAGVASQVRELDTTRLASIMRLTGLSDAGGPIRVLIVPEDAALARDTPTRVAAFADASLDLVVLFPARIGSYPYSSLETVLFHEVAHVLTARAGGGGRIPRWFNEGLARAAERTWGLGARSRFTWEVIAGGRLSATALEGLFYGSDRDVARAYVLSDAVVRDLLEHYGPDAPARILARMAGGAPFEVALYAVTGYPVDGVMLSFWSRHDTWKSWISAAGHPFTQWVLITLLALAAIWSHRRRRQRRRLQWELEEQAEQDEWEEHRRRYRIH
;
A
#
# COMPACT_ATOMS: atom_id res chain seq x y z
N MET A 1 -24.54 65.60 -35.73
CA MET A 1 -24.25 64.53 -34.75
C MET A 1 -23.99 63.24 -35.53
N ALA A 2 -22.72 62.89 -35.72
CA ALA A 2 -22.30 61.61 -36.27
C ALA A 2 -20.98 61.26 -35.56
N TRP A 3 -20.98 60.13 -34.84
CA TRP A 3 -19.81 59.64 -34.09
C TRP A 3 -18.87 58.90 -35.05
N PRO A 4 -17.54 59.07 -34.97
CA PRO A 4 -16.63 58.20 -35.70
C PRO A 4 -16.44 56.87 -34.94
N ALA A 5 -16.54 55.77 -35.68
CA ALA A 5 -16.29 54.42 -35.18
C ALA A 5 -14.78 54.21 -34.95
N THR A 6 -14.39 53.83 -33.73
CA THR A 6 -13.04 53.36 -33.40
C THR A 6 -12.89 51.89 -33.82
N PRO A 7 -11.82 51.50 -34.53
CA PRO A 7 -11.57 50.09 -34.80
C PRO A 7 -11.01 49.41 -33.54
N VAL A 8 -11.63 48.29 -33.15
CA VAL A 8 -11.13 47.40 -32.10
C VAL A 8 -10.01 46.56 -32.71
N ALA A 9 -8.77 46.79 -32.28
CA ALA A 9 -7.64 45.93 -32.61
C ALA A 9 -7.75 44.63 -31.81
N VAL A 10 -8.07 43.53 -32.49
CA VAL A 10 -8.01 42.17 -31.92
C VAL A 10 -6.55 41.72 -31.96
N LEU A 11 -5.89 41.72 -30.81
CA LEU A 11 -4.57 41.09 -30.61
C LEU A 11 -4.77 39.57 -30.47
N LEU A 12 -4.55 38.85 -31.56
CA LEU A 12 -4.39 37.39 -31.55
C LEU A 12 -3.04 37.05 -30.91
N ALA A 13 -3.06 36.69 -29.63
CA ALA A 13 -1.92 36.07 -28.96
C ALA A 13 -1.72 34.66 -29.53
N LEU A 14 -0.73 34.52 -30.43
CA LEU A 14 -0.22 33.22 -30.87
C LEU A 14 0.42 32.53 -29.66
N ALA A 15 -0.31 31.57 -29.08
CA ALA A 15 0.24 30.64 -28.10
C ALA A 15 1.26 29.74 -28.84
N LEU A 16 2.55 30.02 -28.65
CA LEU A 16 3.61 29.11 -29.05
C LEU A 16 3.45 27.80 -28.26
N PRO A 17 3.40 26.63 -28.91
CA PRO A 17 3.35 25.37 -28.19
C PRO A 17 4.66 25.22 -27.42
N ALA A 18 4.56 25.11 -26.09
CA ALA A 18 5.69 24.73 -25.27
C ALA A 18 6.13 23.34 -25.74
N ALA A 19 7.32 23.26 -26.35
CA ALA A 19 7.92 21.99 -26.69
C ALA A 19 8.13 21.21 -25.39
N SER A 20 7.26 20.22 -25.15
CA SER A 20 7.49 19.21 -24.14
C SER A 20 8.77 18.48 -24.52
N GLN A 21 9.86 18.78 -23.82
CA GLN A 21 11.08 17.98 -23.89
C GLN A 21 10.68 16.55 -23.49
N GLN A 22 10.55 15.68 -24.49
CA GLN A 22 10.36 14.26 -24.26
C GLN A 22 11.67 13.77 -23.66
N ALA A 23 11.73 13.67 -22.33
CA ALA A 23 12.88 13.14 -21.63
C ALA A 23 13.20 11.76 -22.24
N ALA A 24 14.47 11.55 -22.61
CA ALA A 24 14.91 10.28 -23.16
C ALA A 24 14.50 9.13 -22.21
N ALA A 25 14.04 8.02 -22.78
CA ALA A 25 13.64 6.88 -21.97
C ALA A 25 14.85 6.41 -21.12
N PRO A 26 14.66 6.17 -19.81
CA PRO A 26 15.75 5.72 -18.96
C PRO A 26 16.28 4.37 -19.44
N VAL A 27 17.61 4.22 -19.46
CA VAL A 27 18.28 2.99 -19.90
C VAL A 27 18.38 2.04 -18.71
N ALA A 28 17.67 0.91 -18.77
CA ALA A 28 17.68 -0.10 -17.72
C ALA A 28 19.11 -0.67 -17.50
N PRO A 29 19.47 -1.06 -16.27
CA PRO A 29 20.79 -1.61 -15.98
C PRO A 29 20.95 -2.97 -16.66
N PRO A 30 22.15 -3.30 -17.18
CA PRO A 30 22.44 -4.66 -17.61
C PRO A 30 22.38 -5.60 -16.40
N VAL A 31 21.76 -6.76 -16.55
CA VAL A 31 21.62 -7.77 -15.50
C VAL A 31 22.51 -8.96 -15.82
N VAL A 32 23.44 -9.29 -14.93
CA VAL A 32 24.36 -10.43 -15.07
C VAL A 32 23.91 -11.54 -14.15
N VAL A 33 23.40 -12.63 -14.72
CA VAL A 33 22.81 -13.73 -13.95
C VAL A 33 23.81 -14.88 -13.80
N GLU A 34 24.13 -15.20 -12.55
CA GLU A 34 25.01 -16.29 -12.12
C GLU A 34 24.18 -17.33 -11.35
N ALA A 35 24.28 -18.61 -11.72
CA ALA A 35 23.55 -19.70 -11.08
C ALA A 35 24.34 -21.00 -11.19
N ALA A 36 24.16 -21.90 -10.21
CA ALA A 36 24.64 -23.29 -10.33
C ALA A 36 23.86 -24.06 -11.40
N ASP A 37 24.46 -25.10 -11.99
CA ASP A 37 23.88 -25.92 -13.07
C ASP A 37 22.44 -26.39 -12.81
N PRO A 38 22.06 -26.85 -11.59
CA PRO A 38 20.68 -27.28 -11.31
C PRO A 38 19.64 -26.16 -11.46
N LEU A 39 20.06 -24.90 -11.42
CA LEU A 39 19.20 -23.72 -11.49
C LEU A 39 19.31 -22.99 -12.84
N ALA A 40 19.93 -23.61 -13.86
CA ALA A 40 20.06 -23.02 -15.19
C ALA A 40 18.71 -22.60 -15.81
N GLY A 41 17.64 -23.36 -15.56
CA GLY A 41 16.28 -23.02 -16.00
C GLY A 41 15.76 -21.72 -15.36
N VAL A 42 15.96 -21.55 -14.05
CA VAL A 42 15.60 -20.31 -13.33
C VAL A 42 16.46 -19.15 -13.83
N ALA A 43 17.73 -19.38 -14.10
CA ALA A 43 18.62 -18.36 -14.67
C ALA A 43 18.17 -17.90 -16.06
N SER A 44 17.68 -18.80 -16.92
CA SER A 44 17.09 -18.42 -18.22
C SER A 44 15.86 -17.55 -18.03
N GLN A 45 14.95 -17.95 -17.12
CA GLN A 45 13.75 -17.17 -16.82
C GLN A 45 14.09 -15.74 -16.38
N VAL A 46 15.10 -15.56 -15.51
CA VAL A 46 15.55 -14.23 -15.08
C VAL A 46 16.12 -13.39 -16.23
N ARG A 47 16.91 -14.00 -17.12
CA ARG A 47 17.49 -13.31 -18.29
C ARG A 47 16.43 -12.87 -19.30
N GLU A 48 15.30 -13.58 -19.36
CA GLU A 48 14.19 -13.30 -20.27
C GLU A 48 13.19 -12.27 -19.71
N LEU A 49 13.36 -11.81 -18.46
CA LEU A 49 12.46 -10.83 -17.86
C LEU A 49 12.51 -9.49 -18.60
N ASP A 50 11.34 -8.89 -18.78
CA ASP A 50 11.19 -7.59 -19.41
C ASP A 50 11.74 -6.48 -18.49
N THR A 51 12.96 -6.02 -18.79
CA THR A 51 13.64 -4.96 -18.03
C THR A 51 13.06 -3.57 -18.29
N THR A 52 12.16 -3.37 -19.27
CA THR A 52 11.51 -2.06 -19.48
C THR A 52 10.70 -1.63 -18.27
N ARG A 53 10.26 -2.60 -17.49
CA ARG A 53 9.65 -2.42 -16.18
C ARG A 53 10.54 -1.59 -15.26
N LEU A 54 11.85 -1.86 -15.19
CA LEU A 54 12.84 -1.11 -14.38
C LEU A 54 12.84 0.41 -14.66
N ALA A 55 12.39 0.84 -15.83
CA ALA A 55 12.26 2.25 -16.18
C ALA A 55 11.46 3.05 -15.16
N SER A 56 10.44 2.49 -14.50
CA SER A 56 9.69 3.26 -13.51
C SER A 56 10.31 3.29 -12.11
N ILE A 57 11.23 2.37 -11.78
CA ILE A 57 12.08 2.52 -10.59
C ILE A 57 12.96 3.71 -10.87
N MET A 58 13.60 3.73 -12.04
CA MET A 58 14.48 4.81 -12.46
C MET A 58 13.77 6.17 -12.46
N ARG A 59 12.51 6.24 -12.94
CA ARG A 59 11.70 7.47 -12.84
C ARG A 59 11.41 7.85 -11.39
N LEU A 60 11.06 6.89 -10.54
CA LEU A 60 10.76 7.14 -9.13
C LEU A 60 12.00 7.62 -8.36
N THR A 61 13.18 7.07 -8.67
CA THR A 61 14.44 7.41 -8.02
C THR A 61 15.19 8.57 -8.69
N GLY A 62 14.74 9.03 -9.86
CA GLY A 62 15.36 10.14 -10.59
C GLY A 62 16.59 9.76 -11.41
N LEU A 63 16.84 8.47 -11.62
CA LEU A 63 17.96 8.00 -12.43
C LEU A 63 17.63 8.12 -13.91
N SER A 64 18.46 8.85 -14.65
CA SER A 64 18.48 8.81 -16.12
C SER A 64 19.39 7.71 -16.66
N ASP A 65 20.42 7.38 -15.90
CA ASP A 65 21.36 6.27 -16.13
C ASP A 65 21.31 5.33 -14.92
N ALA A 66 21.05 4.05 -15.16
CA ALA A 66 21.00 3.06 -14.10
C ALA A 66 22.37 2.75 -13.51
N GLY A 67 23.45 3.03 -14.25
CA GLY A 67 24.83 2.71 -13.88
C GLY A 67 25.28 1.32 -14.36
N GLY A 68 26.31 0.79 -13.70
CA GLY A 68 26.94 -0.49 -14.06
C GLY A 68 26.01 -1.71 -13.93
N PRO A 69 26.48 -2.90 -14.36
CA PRO A 69 25.68 -4.12 -14.28
C PRO A 69 25.28 -4.45 -12.85
N ILE A 70 24.07 -4.99 -12.70
CA ILE A 70 23.60 -5.58 -11.43
C ILE A 70 23.76 -7.08 -11.55
N ARG A 71 24.52 -7.67 -10.63
CA ARG A 71 24.74 -9.12 -10.57
C ARG A 71 23.58 -9.77 -9.84
N VAL A 72 23.03 -10.84 -10.40
CA VAL A 72 21.96 -11.64 -9.80
C VAL A 72 22.50 -13.04 -9.57
N LEU A 73 22.72 -13.37 -8.30
CA LEU A 73 23.17 -14.69 -7.87
C LEU A 73 21.96 -15.54 -7.47
N ILE A 74 21.73 -16.62 -8.18
CA ILE A 74 20.65 -17.57 -7.90
C ILE A 74 21.25 -18.75 -7.12
N VAL A 75 20.83 -18.88 -5.86
CA VAL A 75 21.45 -19.76 -4.88
C VAL A 75 20.53 -20.94 -4.56
N PRO A 76 21.03 -22.19 -4.62
CA PRO A 76 20.24 -23.35 -4.21
C PRO A 76 20.10 -23.41 -2.69
N GLU A 77 19.01 -24.01 -2.21
CA GLU A 77 18.66 -24.05 -0.78
C GLU A 77 19.68 -24.82 0.08
N ASP A 78 20.45 -25.73 -0.54
CA ASP A 78 21.52 -26.51 0.08
C ASP A 78 22.88 -25.80 0.07
N ALA A 79 22.99 -24.58 -0.46
CA ALA A 79 24.22 -23.79 -0.36
C ALA A 79 24.46 -23.27 1.06
N ALA A 80 25.73 -23.03 1.42
CA ALA A 80 26.08 -22.44 2.71
C ALA A 80 25.39 -21.07 2.94
N LEU A 81 25.41 -20.21 1.91
CA LEU A 81 24.76 -18.90 1.96
C LEU A 81 23.25 -18.99 2.25
N ALA A 82 22.56 -20.00 1.71
CA ALA A 82 21.15 -20.23 1.99
C ALA A 82 20.92 -20.65 3.46
N ARG A 83 21.76 -21.55 3.99
CA ARG A 83 21.68 -21.99 5.39
C ARG A 83 21.94 -20.87 6.40
N ASP A 84 22.85 -19.96 6.08
CA ASP A 84 23.20 -18.83 6.94
C ASP A 84 22.18 -17.68 6.84
N THR A 85 21.28 -17.72 5.85
CA THR A 85 20.24 -16.72 5.64
C THR A 85 18.90 -17.21 6.22
N PRO A 86 18.21 -16.43 7.08
CA PRO A 86 16.92 -16.82 7.65
C PRO A 86 15.92 -17.30 6.58
N THR A 87 15.23 -18.41 6.84
CA THR A 87 14.32 -19.05 5.86
C THR A 87 13.16 -18.16 5.40
N ARG A 88 12.80 -17.14 6.19
CA ARG A 88 11.81 -16.11 5.82
C ARG A 88 12.29 -15.14 4.74
N VAL A 89 13.59 -15.09 4.46
CA VAL A 89 14.21 -14.21 3.45
C VAL A 89 14.31 -14.99 2.16
N ALA A 90 13.48 -14.61 1.18
CA ALA A 90 13.46 -15.22 -0.15
C ALA A 90 14.50 -14.61 -1.10
N ALA A 91 14.94 -13.38 -0.82
CA ALA A 91 15.98 -12.67 -1.53
C ALA A 91 16.52 -11.51 -0.68
N PHE A 92 17.66 -10.97 -1.08
CA PHE A 92 18.16 -9.70 -0.55
C PHE A 92 19.06 -9.00 -1.58
N ALA A 93 19.17 -7.69 -1.47
CA ALA A 93 20.10 -6.85 -2.21
C ALA A 93 21.26 -6.37 -1.32
N ASP A 94 22.48 -6.47 -1.85
CA ASP A 94 23.64 -5.72 -1.37
C ASP A 94 24.00 -4.65 -2.40
N ALA A 95 23.52 -3.44 -2.13
CA ALA A 95 23.75 -2.29 -3.01
C ALA A 95 25.22 -1.86 -3.10
N SER A 96 26.06 -2.19 -2.12
CA SER A 96 27.49 -1.83 -2.15
C SER A 96 28.29 -2.68 -3.14
N LEU A 97 27.77 -3.87 -3.46
CA LEU A 97 28.34 -4.82 -4.40
C LEU A 97 27.56 -4.93 -5.71
N ASP A 98 26.52 -4.11 -5.88
CA ASP A 98 25.56 -4.20 -6.99
C ASP A 98 25.03 -5.64 -7.18
N LEU A 99 24.76 -6.31 -6.05
CA LEU A 99 24.44 -7.73 -6.00
C LEU A 99 23.02 -7.94 -5.49
N VAL A 100 22.28 -8.79 -6.19
CA VAL A 100 21.01 -9.36 -5.75
C VAL A 100 21.19 -10.86 -5.57
N VAL A 101 20.76 -11.39 -4.43
CA VAL A 101 20.79 -12.83 -4.14
C VAL A 101 19.34 -13.34 -4.09
N LEU A 102 19.06 -14.38 -4.86
CA LEU A 102 17.74 -15.02 -4.93
C LEU A 102 17.82 -16.46 -4.41
N PHE A 103 16.84 -16.87 -3.61
CA PHE A 103 16.63 -18.25 -3.17
C PHE A 103 15.34 -18.79 -3.79
N PRO A 104 15.37 -19.38 -5.00
CA PRO A 104 14.15 -19.74 -5.74
C PRO A 104 13.21 -20.68 -4.97
N ALA A 105 13.76 -21.57 -4.15
CA ALA A 105 12.98 -22.51 -3.33
C ALA A 105 12.07 -21.82 -2.29
N ARG A 106 12.34 -20.54 -1.97
CA ARG A 106 11.61 -19.73 -0.98
C ARG A 106 10.59 -18.78 -1.61
N ILE A 107 10.60 -18.63 -2.94
CA ILE A 107 9.74 -17.70 -3.68
C ILE A 107 8.37 -18.34 -3.92
N GLY A 108 7.30 -17.61 -3.59
CA GLY A 108 5.91 -18.11 -3.64
C GLY A 108 5.12 -17.97 -2.32
N SER A 109 5.76 -17.48 -1.25
CA SER A 109 5.12 -17.14 0.04
C SER A 109 4.94 -15.62 0.18
N TYR A 110 3.86 -15.18 0.84
CA TYR A 110 3.59 -13.76 1.12
C TYR A 110 4.80 -13.05 1.76
N PRO A 111 5.18 -11.83 1.33
CA PRO A 111 4.46 -10.92 0.42
C PRO A 111 4.76 -11.09 -1.08
N TYR A 112 5.61 -12.04 -1.48
CA TYR A 112 6.10 -12.15 -2.86
C TYR A 112 5.50 -13.33 -3.61
N SER A 113 4.78 -13.06 -4.71
CA SER A 113 4.04 -14.06 -5.48
C SER A 113 4.75 -14.56 -6.75
N SER A 114 5.84 -13.92 -7.18
CA SER A 114 6.61 -14.35 -8.36
C SER A 114 8.09 -13.98 -8.27
N LEU A 115 8.94 -14.74 -8.98
CA LEU A 115 10.37 -14.48 -9.13
C LEU A 115 10.65 -13.07 -9.68
N GLU A 116 9.88 -12.65 -10.67
CA GLU A 116 9.96 -11.30 -11.25
C GLU A 116 9.70 -10.21 -10.21
N THR A 117 8.65 -10.36 -9.39
CA THR A 117 8.29 -9.37 -8.37
C THR A 117 9.41 -9.23 -7.33
N VAL A 118 9.95 -10.37 -6.86
CA VAL A 118 11.08 -10.38 -5.93
C VAL A 118 12.30 -9.71 -6.53
N LEU A 119 12.70 -10.11 -7.74
CA LEU A 119 13.88 -9.55 -8.39
C LEU A 119 13.77 -8.04 -8.54
N PHE A 120 12.63 -7.53 -9.02
CA PHE A 120 12.46 -6.09 -9.21
C PHE A 120 12.40 -5.32 -7.89
N HIS A 121 11.88 -5.93 -6.82
CA HIS A 121 11.99 -5.38 -5.47
C HIS A 121 13.45 -5.21 -5.05
N GLU A 122 14.26 -6.25 -5.19
CA GLU A 122 15.68 -6.19 -4.81
C GLU A 122 16.48 -5.23 -5.70
N VAL A 123 16.22 -5.21 -7.01
CA VAL A 123 16.82 -4.23 -7.93
C VAL A 123 16.42 -2.80 -7.56
N ALA A 124 15.20 -2.59 -7.04
CA ALA A 124 14.79 -1.27 -6.56
C ALA A 124 15.64 -0.77 -5.40
N HIS A 125 16.07 -1.64 -4.50
CA HIS A 125 17.01 -1.27 -3.44
C HIS A 125 18.38 -0.84 -3.98
N VAL A 126 18.93 -1.57 -4.96
CA VAL A 126 20.21 -1.22 -5.60
C VAL A 126 20.10 0.14 -6.28
N LEU A 127 19.06 0.35 -7.11
CA LEU A 127 18.85 1.62 -7.81
C LEU A 127 18.57 2.78 -6.86
N THR A 128 17.84 2.54 -5.77
CA THR A 128 17.59 3.55 -4.73
C THR A 128 18.88 3.97 -4.02
N ALA A 129 19.75 3.01 -3.70
CA ALA A 129 21.05 3.29 -3.11
C ALA A 129 22.00 4.03 -4.06
N ARG A 130 22.02 3.66 -5.36
CA ARG A 130 22.77 4.39 -6.39
C ARG A 130 22.29 5.84 -6.51
N ALA A 131 20.97 6.05 -6.56
CA ALA A 131 20.37 7.37 -6.63
C ALA A 131 20.67 8.24 -5.39
N GLY A 132 20.78 7.63 -4.22
CA GLY A 132 21.17 8.30 -2.97
C GLY A 132 22.67 8.48 -2.77
N GLY A 133 23.51 8.09 -3.75
CA GLY A 133 24.97 8.18 -3.67
C GLY A 133 25.60 7.37 -2.53
N GLY A 134 24.97 6.25 -2.14
CA GLY A 134 25.43 5.42 -1.03
C GLY A 134 25.15 5.99 0.37
N GLY A 135 24.40 7.10 0.47
CA GLY A 135 23.95 7.64 1.75
C GLY A 135 23.05 6.66 2.52
N ARG A 136 23.02 6.78 3.85
CA ARG A 136 22.16 5.94 4.70
C ARG A 136 20.69 6.34 4.52
N ILE A 137 19.94 5.52 3.79
CA ILE A 137 18.50 5.68 3.57
C ILE A 137 17.74 4.91 4.67
N PRO A 138 16.77 5.54 5.37
CA PRO A 138 15.94 4.84 6.35
C PRO A 138 15.21 3.66 5.71
N ARG A 139 15.11 2.54 6.44
CA ARG A 139 14.56 1.32 5.87
C ARG A 139 13.12 1.50 5.42
N TRP A 140 12.29 2.15 6.22
CA TRP A 140 10.90 2.41 5.84
C TRP A 140 10.77 3.15 4.50
N PHE A 141 11.69 4.06 4.18
CA PHE A 141 11.64 4.80 2.91
C PHE A 141 12.10 3.92 1.75
N ASN A 142 13.20 3.18 1.92
CA ASN A 142 13.72 2.27 0.90
C ASN A 142 12.69 1.16 0.55
N GLU A 143 12.09 0.55 1.57
CA GLU A 143 11.05 -0.48 1.43
C GLU A 143 9.78 0.09 0.77
N GLY A 144 9.36 1.28 1.18
CA GLY A 144 8.21 1.96 0.59
C GLY A 144 8.42 2.31 -0.89
N LEU A 145 9.63 2.73 -1.29
CA LEU A 145 9.97 2.99 -2.69
C LEU A 145 9.96 1.71 -3.54
N ALA A 146 10.54 0.62 -3.03
CA ALA A 146 10.50 -0.68 -3.71
C ALA A 146 9.05 -1.14 -3.95
N ARG A 147 8.18 -0.99 -2.95
CA ARG A 147 6.74 -1.29 -3.05
C ARG A 147 5.95 -0.36 -3.97
N ALA A 148 6.29 0.92 -4.00
CA ALA A 148 5.67 1.87 -4.91
C ALA A 148 6.03 1.56 -6.37
N ALA A 149 7.27 1.15 -6.62
CA ALA A 149 7.73 0.75 -7.94
C ALA A 149 6.99 -0.51 -8.47
N GLU A 150 6.82 -1.55 -7.63
CA GLU A 150 6.06 -2.77 -7.97
C GLU A 150 4.66 -2.45 -8.54
N ARG A 151 3.95 -1.51 -7.92
CA ARG A 151 2.58 -1.15 -8.33
C ARG A 151 2.50 -0.38 -9.62
N THR A 152 3.53 0.38 -9.95
CA THR A 152 3.51 1.26 -11.12
C THR A 152 3.42 0.44 -12.42
N TRP A 153 3.80 -0.85 -12.39
CA TRP A 153 3.81 -1.73 -13.58
C TRP A 153 2.78 -2.86 -13.47
N GLY A 154 2.44 -3.25 -12.24
CA GLY A 154 1.32 -4.13 -11.97
C GLY A 154 0.03 -3.34 -11.74
N LEU A 155 -0.69 -2.95 -12.80
CA LEU A 155 -2.06 -2.38 -12.71
C LEU A 155 -3.10 -3.30 -12.00
N GLY A 156 -2.67 -4.43 -11.43
CA GLY A 156 -3.49 -5.35 -10.63
C GLY A 156 -3.01 -5.60 -9.19
N ALA A 157 -1.83 -5.11 -8.77
CA ALA A 157 -1.34 -5.30 -7.40
C ALA A 157 -1.99 -4.27 -6.46
N ARG A 158 -3.31 -4.33 -6.34
CA ARG A 158 -4.00 -3.69 -5.20
C ARG A 158 -3.53 -4.40 -3.95
N SER A 159 -2.53 -3.85 -3.27
CA SER A 159 -2.44 -4.13 -1.84
C SER A 159 -3.79 -3.78 -1.26
N ARG A 160 -4.47 -4.76 -0.68
CA ARG A 160 -5.56 -4.44 0.22
C ARG A 160 -4.90 -3.66 1.34
N PHE A 161 -5.11 -2.36 1.31
CA PHE A 161 -4.85 -1.49 2.44
C PHE A 161 -5.75 -1.98 3.57
N THR A 162 -5.23 -2.84 4.42
CA THR A 162 -6.02 -3.41 5.50
C THR A 162 -6.03 -2.39 6.63
N TRP A 163 -7.19 -1.76 6.84
CA TRP A 163 -7.44 -0.79 7.91
C TRP A 163 -6.92 -1.26 9.28
N GLU A 164 -6.95 -2.57 9.54
CA GLU A 164 -6.43 -3.21 10.75
C GLU A 164 -4.95 -2.92 11.03
N VAL A 165 -4.12 -2.71 10.01
CA VAL A 165 -2.67 -2.43 10.15
C VAL A 165 -2.40 -0.99 10.63
N ILE A 166 -3.31 -0.07 10.31
CA ILE A 166 -3.26 1.35 10.70
C ILE A 166 -3.98 1.59 12.03
N ALA A 167 -4.99 0.78 12.35
CA ALA A 167 -5.70 0.84 13.62
C ALA A 167 -4.80 0.60 14.85
N GLY A 168 -3.59 0.05 14.68
CA GLY A 168 -2.61 -0.16 15.74
C GLY A 168 -1.91 1.10 16.27
N GLY A 169 -2.46 2.30 16.03
CA GLY A 169 -1.97 3.57 16.57
C GLY A 169 -0.95 4.30 15.69
N ARG A 170 -0.84 5.62 15.91
CA ARG A 170 0.12 6.50 15.23
C ARG A 170 1.55 6.16 15.66
N LEU A 171 2.47 6.08 14.70
CA LEU A 171 3.88 5.79 14.92
C LEU A 171 4.78 6.97 14.50
N SER A 172 5.85 7.21 15.26
CA SER A 172 6.98 8.02 14.80
C SER A 172 7.80 7.27 13.75
N ALA A 173 8.68 7.97 13.05
CA ALA A 173 9.55 7.31 12.08
C ALA A 173 10.48 6.29 12.73
N THR A 174 11.01 6.59 13.92
CA THR A 174 11.84 5.67 14.69
C THR A 174 11.07 4.42 15.12
N ALA A 175 9.80 4.58 15.52
CA ALA A 175 8.97 3.43 15.90
C ALA A 175 8.67 2.53 14.69
N LEU A 176 8.41 3.12 13.51
CA LEU A 176 8.27 2.38 12.27
C LEU A 176 9.55 1.63 11.89
N GLU A 177 10.71 2.27 12.03
CA GLU A 177 12.02 1.63 11.80
C GLU A 177 12.22 0.43 12.74
N GLY A 178 11.82 0.56 14.00
CA GLY A 178 11.90 -0.50 15.01
C GLY A 178 11.09 -1.76 14.65
N LEU A 179 9.97 -1.63 13.94
CA LEU A 179 9.12 -2.76 13.55
C LEU A 179 9.84 -3.78 12.65
N PHE A 180 10.82 -3.34 11.87
CA PHE A 180 11.60 -4.22 11.00
C PHE A 180 12.52 -5.19 11.76
N TYR A 181 12.70 -4.97 13.06
CA TYR A 181 13.49 -5.81 13.97
C TYR A 181 12.60 -6.60 14.95
N GLY A 182 11.27 -6.50 14.81
CA GLY A 182 10.29 -7.16 15.67
C GLY A 182 9.89 -8.56 15.20
N SER A 183 8.66 -8.95 15.56
CA SER A 183 8.06 -10.21 15.13
C SER A 183 7.69 -10.21 13.64
N ASP A 184 7.36 -11.37 13.07
CA ASP A 184 6.88 -11.45 11.67
C ASP A 184 5.65 -10.56 11.41
N ARG A 185 4.78 -10.40 12.42
CA ARG A 185 3.64 -9.49 12.35
C ARG A 185 4.08 -8.03 12.31
N ASP A 186 5.11 -7.67 13.09
CA ASP A 186 5.65 -6.31 13.10
C ASP A 186 6.32 -5.98 11.79
N VAL A 187 7.13 -6.90 11.25
CA VAL A 187 7.77 -6.76 9.95
C VAL A 187 6.73 -6.62 8.84
N ALA A 188 5.69 -7.47 8.83
CA ALA A 188 4.59 -7.34 7.87
C ALA A 188 3.88 -5.98 7.97
N ARG A 189 3.65 -5.50 9.21
CA ARG A 189 3.11 -4.16 9.46
C ARG A 189 4.05 -3.05 8.98
N ALA A 190 5.36 -3.20 9.17
CA ALA A 190 6.37 -2.25 8.73
C ALA A 190 6.34 -2.07 7.22
N TYR A 191 6.27 -3.16 6.46
CA TYR A 191 6.14 -3.12 4.99
C TYR A 191 4.88 -2.38 4.53
N VAL A 192 3.74 -2.66 5.14
CA VAL A 192 2.46 -2.01 4.78
C VAL A 192 2.47 -0.53 5.13
N LEU A 193 3.02 -0.15 6.28
CA LEU A 193 3.10 1.25 6.70
C LEU A 193 4.11 2.03 5.85
N SER A 194 5.28 1.45 5.56
CA SER A 194 6.31 2.03 4.71
C SER A 194 5.77 2.41 3.33
N ASP A 195 5.05 1.47 2.72
CA ASP A 195 4.35 1.69 1.47
C ASP A 195 3.30 2.81 1.57
N ALA A 196 2.47 2.79 2.61
CA ALA A 196 1.43 3.80 2.78
C ALA A 196 2.01 5.21 2.97
N VAL A 197 3.09 5.35 3.74
CA VAL A 197 3.75 6.64 3.97
C VAL A 197 4.42 7.15 2.70
N VAL A 198 5.12 6.28 1.95
CA VAL A 198 5.73 6.70 0.67
C VAL A 198 4.68 7.09 -0.35
N ARG A 199 3.55 6.37 -0.42
CA ARG A 199 2.43 6.77 -1.29
C ARG A 199 1.87 8.14 -0.91
N ASP A 200 1.62 8.38 0.36
CA ASP A 200 1.15 9.69 0.84
C ASP A 200 2.18 10.80 0.54
N LEU A 201 3.48 10.47 0.60
CA LEU A 201 4.56 11.39 0.20
C LEU A 201 4.50 11.73 -1.30
N LEU A 202 4.32 10.74 -2.18
CA LEU A 202 4.18 10.94 -3.62
C LEU A 202 2.95 11.78 -3.97
N GLU A 203 1.82 11.50 -3.30
CA GLU A 203 0.55 12.19 -3.54
C GLU A 203 0.61 13.68 -3.13
N HIS A 204 1.31 14.00 -2.03
CA HIS A 204 1.29 15.35 -1.47
C HIS A 204 2.48 16.23 -1.88
N TYR A 205 3.65 15.64 -2.11
CA TYR A 205 4.87 16.39 -2.44
C TYR A 205 5.28 16.24 -3.91
N GLY A 206 4.52 15.45 -4.69
CA GLY A 206 4.73 15.23 -6.11
C GLY A 206 5.40 13.88 -6.42
N PRO A 207 5.15 13.32 -7.62
CA PRO A 207 5.70 12.02 -8.02
C PRO A 207 7.23 12.01 -8.14
N ASP A 208 7.86 13.16 -8.28
CA ASP A 208 9.32 13.36 -8.33
C ASP A 208 9.95 13.65 -6.95
N ALA A 209 9.16 13.70 -5.88
CA ALA A 209 9.68 13.98 -4.55
C ALA A 209 10.79 13.03 -4.11
N PRO A 210 10.70 11.69 -4.28
CA PRO A 210 11.80 10.80 -3.92
C PRO A 210 13.05 11.06 -4.75
N ALA A 211 12.92 11.29 -6.05
CA ALA A 211 14.03 11.66 -6.92
C ALA A 211 14.78 12.90 -6.41
N ARG A 212 14.03 13.94 -6.01
CA ARG A 212 14.63 15.17 -5.43
C ARG A 212 15.31 14.93 -4.08
N ILE A 213 14.77 14.04 -3.25
CA ILE A 213 15.38 13.66 -1.96
C ILE A 213 16.69 12.91 -2.22
N LEU A 214 16.65 11.89 -3.07
CA LEU A 214 17.81 11.05 -3.39
C LEU A 214 18.92 11.86 -4.07
N ALA A 215 18.58 12.75 -5.01
CA ALA A 215 19.56 13.64 -5.63
C ALA A 215 20.28 14.55 -4.62
N ARG A 216 19.59 15.00 -3.56
CA ARG A 216 20.22 15.75 -2.47
C ARG A 216 21.15 14.88 -1.63
N MET A 217 20.76 13.63 -1.37
CA MET A 217 21.60 12.67 -0.67
C MET A 217 22.86 12.33 -1.47
N ALA A 218 22.74 12.17 -2.79
CA ALA A 218 23.89 11.99 -3.67
C ALA A 218 24.86 13.19 -3.63
N GLY A 219 24.35 14.40 -3.34
CA GLY A 219 25.15 15.59 -3.07
C GLY A 219 25.80 15.63 -1.67
N GLY A 220 25.66 14.59 -0.86
CA GLY A 220 26.23 14.46 0.49
C GLY A 220 25.31 14.89 1.64
N ALA A 221 24.06 15.27 1.37
CA ALA A 221 23.13 15.64 2.44
C ALA A 221 22.64 14.39 3.21
N PRO A 222 22.56 14.44 4.55
CA PRO A 222 21.84 13.42 5.31
C PRO A 222 20.36 13.33 4.88
N PHE A 223 19.74 12.15 5.02
CA PHE A 223 18.36 11.92 4.60
C PHE A 223 17.38 12.94 5.19
N GLU A 224 17.52 13.24 6.48
CA GLU A 224 16.66 14.17 7.22
C GLU A 224 16.71 15.58 6.62
N VAL A 225 17.91 16.02 6.22
CA VAL A 225 18.14 17.33 5.59
C VAL A 225 17.56 17.34 4.17
N ALA A 226 17.79 16.27 3.41
CA ALA A 226 17.26 16.12 2.06
C ALA A 226 15.73 16.10 2.04
N LEU A 227 15.11 15.34 2.95
CA LEU A 227 13.67 15.28 3.14
C LEU A 227 13.11 16.65 3.49
N TYR A 228 13.68 17.32 4.50
CA TYR A 228 13.22 18.65 4.93
C TYR A 228 13.29 19.66 3.78
N ALA A 229 14.36 19.65 2.99
CA ALA A 229 14.51 20.55 1.85
C ALA A 229 13.50 20.28 0.71
N VAL A 230 12.87 19.10 0.68
CA VAL A 230 11.87 18.71 -0.33
C VAL A 230 10.45 18.93 0.17
N THR A 231 10.17 18.58 1.43
CA THR A 231 8.81 18.58 2.00
C THR A 231 8.50 19.81 2.84
N GLY A 232 9.53 20.51 3.34
CA GLY A 232 9.39 21.56 4.36
C GLY A 232 9.17 21.03 5.78
N TYR A 233 9.16 19.71 5.98
CA TYR A 233 8.89 19.08 7.26
C TYR A 233 10.00 18.11 7.68
N PRO A 234 10.34 18.03 8.97
CA PRO A 234 11.21 16.96 9.47
C PRO A 234 10.51 15.60 9.30
N VAL A 235 11.25 14.50 9.43
CA VAL A 235 10.73 13.13 9.23
C VAL A 235 9.48 12.89 10.09
N ASP A 236 9.52 13.24 11.37
CA ASP A 236 8.34 13.09 12.25
C ASP A 236 7.18 14.03 11.89
N GLY A 237 7.47 15.18 11.26
CA GLY A 237 6.44 16.07 10.71
C GLY A 237 5.72 15.45 9.51
N VAL A 238 6.46 14.74 8.64
CA VAL A 238 5.89 13.95 7.55
C VAL A 238 5.02 12.81 8.11
N MET A 239 5.52 12.07 9.09
CA MET A 239 4.76 10.99 9.75
C MET A 239 3.49 11.53 10.42
N LEU A 240 3.59 12.63 11.17
CA LEU A 240 2.44 13.25 11.81
C LEU A 240 1.39 13.70 10.78
N SER A 241 1.84 14.28 9.67
CA SER A 241 0.97 14.72 8.58
C SER A 241 0.25 13.53 7.94
N PHE A 242 0.97 12.44 7.64
CA PHE A 242 0.40 11.18 7.16
C PHE A 242 -0.70 10.68 8.09
N TRP A 243 -0.42 10.57 9.40
CA TRP A 243 -1.41 10.13 10.38
C TRP A 243 -2.57 11.10 10.50
N SER A 244 -2.36 12.41 10.42
CA SER A 244 -3.43 13.39 10.52
C SER A 244 -4.45 13.30 9.38
N ARG A 245 -4.00 12.89 8.18
CA ARG A 245 -4.83 12.67 7.00
C ARG A 245 -5.55 11.34 7.03
N HIS A 246 -4.90 10.31 7.57
CA HIS A 246 -5.45 8.96 7.66
C HIS A 246 -6.19 8.69 8.97
N ASP A 247 -6.24 9.67 9.89
CA ASP A 247 -7.02 9.62 11.11
C ASP A 247 -8.51 9.79 10.80
N THR A 248 -9.15 8.67 10.49
CA THR A 248 -10.59 8.58 10.26
C THR A 248 -11.41 8.98 11.49
N TRP A 249 -10.83 9.08 12.70
CA TRP A 249 -11.53 9.58 13.89
C TRP A 249 -12.11 10.98 13.67
N LYS A 250 -11.40 11.86 12.93
CA LYS A 250 -11.93 13.16 12.51
C LYS A 250 -13.09 13.02 11.53
N SER A 251 -12.99 12.09 10.58
CA SER A 251 -14.06 11.80 9.61
C SER A 251 -15.29 11.18 10.27
N TRP A 252 -15.13 10.31 11.27
CA TRP A 252 -16.23 9.71 12.04
C TRP A 252 -16.86 10.71 13.02
N ILE A 253 -16.11 11.61 13.66
CA ILE A 253 -16.69 12.72 14.44
C ILE A 253 -17.46 13.68 13.53
N SER A 254 -16.91 14.06 12.38
CA SER A 254 -17.63 14.87 11.40
C SER A 254 -18.87 14.16 10.85
N ALA A 255 -18.79 12.85 10.60
CA ALA A 255 -19.95 12.06 10.17
C ALA A 255 -20.99 11.90 11.28
N ALA A 256 -20.60 11.64 12.54
CA ALA A 256 -21.50 11.50 13.68
C ALA A 256 -22.12 12.83 14.15
N GLY A 257 -21.44 13.95 13.90
CA GLY A 257 -21.96 15.30 14.08
C GLY A 257 -22.87 15.77 12.95
N HIS A 258 -22.93 15.04 11.83
CA HIS A 258 -23.79 15.40 10.72
C HIS A 258 -25.27 15.09 11.04
N PRO A 259 -26.21 16.04 10.89
CA PRO A 259 -27.62 15.83 11.26
C PRO A 259 -28.24 14.57 10.62
N PHE A 260 -27.86 14.26 9.38
CA PHE A 260 -28.37 13.12 8.63
C PHE A 260 -28.04 11.75 9.27
N THR A 261 -26.83 11.56 9.81
CA THR A 261 -26.44 10.27 10.42
C THR A 261 -27.14 10.05 11.75
N GLN A 262 -27.36 11.13 12.50
CA GLN A 262 -28.12 11.12 13.74
C GLN A 262 -29.57 10.71 13.49
N TRP A 263 -30.21 11.26 12.45
CA TRP A 263 -31.56 10.86 12.05
C TRP A 263 -31.62 9.39 11.64
N VAL A 264 -30.68 8.90 10.81
CA VAL A 264 -30.62 7.48 10.41
C VAL A 264 -30.46 6.56 11.62
N LEU A 265 -29.59 6.90 12.57
CA LEU A 265 -29.40 6.12 13.80
C LEU A 265 -30.68 6.08 14.65
N ILE A 266 -31.33 7.21 14.86
CA ILE A 266 -32.60 7.31 15.59
C ILE A 266 -33.67 6.46 14.89
N THR A 267 -33.77 6.53 13.56
CA THR A 267 -34.72 5.73 12.78
C THR A 267 -34.44 4.23 12.92
N LEU A 268 -33.19 3.80 12.83
CA LEU A 268 -32.82 2.39 13.00
C LEU A 268 -33.14 1.88 14.41
N LEU A 269 -32.86 2.67 15.45
CA LEU A 269 -33.23 2.33 16.83
C LEU A 269 -34.74 2.23 17.01
N ALA A 270 -35.50 3.16 16.41
CA ALA A 270 -36.96 3.12 16.42
C ALA A 270 -37.50 1.86 15.71
N LEU A 271 -36.96 1.52 14.53
CA LEU A 271 -37.33 0.32 13.80
C LEU A 271 -36.98 -0.96 14.57
N ALA A 272 -35.81 -1.01 15.21
CA ALA A 272 -35.40 -2.14 16.06
C ALA A 272 -36.30 -2.27 17.30
N ALA A 273 -36.68 -1.14 17.92
CA ALA A 273 -37.63 -1.12 19.02
C ALA A 273 -39.01 -1.64 18.57
N ILE A 274 -39.53 -1.17 17.43
CA ILE A 274 -40.80 -1.64 16.85
C ILE A 274 -40.73 -3.14 16.53
N TRP A 275 -39.64 -3.60 15.92
CA TRP A 275 -39.46 -5.00 15.57
C TRP A 275 -39.39 -5.89 16.80
N SER A 276 -38.60 -5.51 17.81
CA SER A 276 -38.52 -6.23 19.08
C SER A 276 -39.87 -6.27 19.80
N HIS A 277 -40.63 -5.17 19.78
CA HIS A 277 -41.96 -5.09 20.35
C HIS A 277 -42.96 -5.99 19.61
N ARG A 278 -42.91 -6.00 18.27
CA ARG A 278 -43.72 -6.88 17.43
C ARG A 278 -43.42 -8.35 17.69
N ARG A 279 -42.13 -8.71 17.79
CA ARG A 279 -41.71 -10.10 18.08
C ARG A 279 -42.16 -10.56 19.47
N ARG A 280 -42.09 -9.69 20.48
CA ARG A 280 -42.64 -9.96 21.83
C ARG A 280 -44.16 -10.09 21.83
N ARG A 281 -44.87 -9.31 21.01
CA ARG A 281 -46.33 -9.37 20.90
C ARG A 281 -46.81 -10.63 20.17
N GLN A 282 -46.09 -11.08 19.13
CA GLN A 282 -46.37 -12.34 18.46
C GLN A 282 -46.18 -13.56 19.38
N ARG A 283 -45.12 -13.57 20.20
CA ARG A 283 -44.91 -14.63 21.21
C ARG A 283 -46.06 -14.71 22.22
N ARG A 284 -46.59 -13.56 22.67
CA ARG A 284 -47.73 -13.51 23.59
C ARG A 284 -49.04 -13.96 22.94
N ARG A 285 -49.27 -13.65 21.66
CA ARG A 285 -50.45 -14.13 20.93
C ARG A 285 -50.45 -15.65 20.74
N LEU A 286 -49.31 -16.22 20.40
CA LEU A 286 -49.17 -17.67 20.26
C LEU A 286 -49.41 -18.41 21.59
N GLN A 287 -48.98 -17.82 22.72
CA GLN A 287 -49.26 -18.36 24.05
C GLN A 287 -50.77 -18.36 24.34
N TRP A 288 -51.47 -17.27 24.06
CA TRP A 288 -52.93 -17.20 24.24
C TRP A 288 -53.68 -18.16 23.32
N GLU A 289 -53.25 -18.33 22.06
CA GLU A 289 -53.86 -19.29 21.13
C GLU A 289 -53.67 -20.75 21.59
N LEU A 290 -52.52 -21.09 22.17
CA LEU A 290 -52.27 -22.41 22.73
C LEU A 290 -53.06 -22.65 24.03
N GLU A 291 -53.20 -21.63 24.87
CA GLU A 291 -54.05 -21.68 26.07
C GLU A 291 -55.52 -21.85 25.69
N GLU A 292 -56.04 -21.08 24.72
CA GLU A 292 -57.41 -21.21 24.22
C GLU A 292 -57.66 -22.58 23.58
N GLN A 293 -56.69 -23.14 22.84
CA GLN A 293 -56.80 -24.48 22.27
C GLN A 293 -56.80 -25.56 23.35
N ALA A 294 -55.92 -25.46 24.36
CA ALA A 294 -55.89 -26.39 25.48
C ALA A 294 -57.19 -26.34 26.28
N GLU A 295 -57.72 -25.14 26.54
CA GLU A 295 -59.03 -24.98 27.17
C GLU A 295 -60.13 -25.59 26.30
N GLN A 296 -60.17 -25.31 25.00
CA GLN A 296 -61.17 -25.88 24.09
C GLN A 296 -61.09 -27.42 24.04
N ASP A 297 -59.89 -27.99 23.98
CA ASP A 297 -59.67 -29.43 24.01
C ASP A 297 -60.12 -30.03 25.34
N GLU A 298 -59.83 -29.39 26.49
CA GLU A 298 -60.34 -29.79 27.81
C GLU A 298 -61.87 -29.72 27.87
N TRP A 299 -62.48 -28.65 27.35
CA TRP A 299 -63.92 -28.48 27.27
C TRP A 299 -64.57 -29.52 26.35
N GLU A 300 -63.93 -29.87 25.23
CA GLU A 300 -64.38 -30.91 24.30
C GLU A 300 -64.23 -32.32 24.89
N GLU A 301 -63.12 -32.62 25.57
CA GLU A 301 -62.92 -33.87 26.31
C GLU A 301 -63.96 -34.02 27.41
N HIS A 302 -64.20 -32.96 28.19
CA HIS A 302 -65.26 -32.92 29.19
C HIS A 302 -66.63 -33.17 28.54
N ARG A 303 -66.93 -32.49 27.43
CA ARG A 303 -68.17 -32.71 26.66
C ARG A 303 -68.29 -34.15 26.18
N ARG A 304 -67.22 -34.78 25.67
CA ARG A 304 -67.24 -36.20 25.24
C ARG A 304 -67.43 -37.15 26.42
N ARG A 305 -66.81 -36.88 27.57
CA ARG A 305 -66.90 -37.69 28.80
C ARG A 305 -68.31 -37.69 29.40
N TYR A 306 -69.05 -36.59 29.25
CA TYR A 306 -70.42 -36.44 29.77
C TYR A 306 -71.53 -36.54 28.72
N ARG A 307 -71.19 -36.83 27.45
CA ARG A 307 -72.18 -37.13 26.40
C ARG A 307 -72.60 -38.59 26.48
N ILE A 308 -73.55 -38.86 27.36
CA ILE A 308 -74.34 -40.10 27.35
C ILE A 308 -75.41 -39.97 26.24
N HIS A 309 -75.62 -41.08 25.53
CA HIS A 309 -76.48 -41.30 24.36
C HIS A 309 -77.91 -40.75 24.46
#